data_AF-L0KB43-F1
#
_entry.id   AF-L0KB43-F1
#
_cell.length_a   1.000
_cell.length_b   1.000
_cell.length_c   1.000
_cell.angle_alpha   90.00
_cell.angle_beta   90.00
_cell.angle_gamma   90.00
#
_symmetry.space_group_name_H-M   'P 1'
#
loop_
_entity.id
_entity.type
_entity.pdbx_description
1 polymer ?
#
loop_
_entity_poly.entity_id
_entity_poly.type
_entity_poly.pdbx_seq_one_letter_code
_entity_poly.pdbx_strand_id
1 'polypeptide(L)'
;MLKNKFISLVVVMVLLIAVTSITLANSSAKMIGLGDNFVTVTGADALYGNPAAVNANADVFTLELGTDMKIWNNLLKNDYISSAEKKDLLSSIKGEGFFVGVTGRNGAKLIIGPVATSLDLKAEGVVRFNPDIARLVLQGNKIGKTYQFDDSTGSGAIYADGAVNLSVTGPEDIWDVEDLYIGFTYHQLAGTIFKVTGTGDLKVDYAADGGPKATSNGQFTVKYNPMETASDMAMGSALDFGTYARLNDTYTVGFSVMNIGAMTADSTRYIKYKYNYDSQTTDKTLQKTEEGRSTQDLKWRLPATYRVGGQMSYSEDITFFTDYSYTTYYTGEESYQDHQIAAATQLTWLSFLPLRTGLNYSTLENDFDWSAGLGLYLGPLQADLGVSDLTGLFNQTKDLRSGLTFKIEF
;
A
#
# COMPACT_ATOMS: atom_id res chain seq x y z
N MET A 1 -18.80 1.97 24.49
CA MET A 1 -19.74 1.81 23.37
C MET A 1 -19.36 2.59 22.10
N LEU A 2 -18.91 3.85 22.16
CA LEU A 2 -18.48 4.63 20.97
C LEU A 2 -17.23 4.07 20.25
N LYS A 3 -16.27 3.50 20.99
CA LYS A 3 -15.04 2.91 20.43
C LYS A 3 -15.35 1.81 19.41
N ASN A 4 -16.40 1.04 19.66
CA ASN A 4 -16.82 -0.03 18.77
C ASN A 4 -17.55 0.50 17.54
N LYS A 5 -18.32 1.60 17.63
CA LYS A 5 -19.11 2.10 16.49
C LYS A 5 -18.28 2.82 15.42
N PHE A 6 -17.24 3.56 15.79
CA PHE A 6 -16.34 4.21 14.81
C PHE A 6 -15.45 3.17 14.12
N ILE A 7 -14.89 2.24 14.89
CA ILE A 7 -14.13 1.11 14.33
C ILE A 7 -15.05 0.25 13.46
N SER A 8 -16.26 -0.08 13.90
CA SER A 8 -17.23 -0.82 13.07
C SER A 8 -17.65 -0.06 11.81
N LEU A 9 -17.79 1.27 11.83
CA LEU A 9 -18.14 2.02 10.62
C LEU A 9 -17.00 2.02 9.60
N VAL A 10 -15.75 2.27 10.05
CA VAL A 10 -14.56 2.22 9.20
C VAL A 10 -14.32 0.80 8.68
N VAL A 11 -14.45 -0.21 9.54
CA VAL A 11 -14.33 -1.63 9.17
C VAL A 11 -15.45 -2.06 8.23
N VAL A 12 -16.68 -1.61 8.43
CA VAL A 12 -17.81 -1.89 7.53
C VAL A 12 -17.65 -1.17 6.20
N MET A 13 -17.10 0.05 6.17
CA MET A 13 -16.79 0.76 4.92
C MET A 13 -15.67 0.06 4.15
N VAL A 14 -14.61 -0.35 4.84
CA VAL A 14 -13.49 -1.13 4.28
C VAL A 14 -13.96 -2.51 3.79
N LEU A 15 -14.84 -3.19 4.54
CA LEU A 15 -15.45 -4.46 4.13
C LEU A 15 -16.45 -4.29 2.98
N LEU A 16 -17.23 -3.21 2.94
CA LEU A 16 -18.12 -2.91 1.82
C LEU A 16 -17.35 -2.61 0.54
N ILE A 17 -16.17 -1.97 0.65
CA ILE A 17 -15.22 -1.81 -0.47
C ILE A 17 -14.63 -3.16 -0.89
N ALA A 18 -14.40 -4.08 0.05
CA ALA A 18 -13.83 -5.40 -0.21
C ALA A 18 -14.83 -6.45 -0.77
N VAL A 19 -16.15 -6.27 -0.60
CA VAL A 19 -17.13 -7.35 -0.81
C VAL A 19 -18.00 -7.19 -2.08
N THR A 20 -18.07 -6.04 -2.75
CA THR A 20 -19.11 -5.83 -3.78
C THR A 20 -18.70 -5.97 -5.26
N SER A 21 -17.54 -6.55 -5.59
CA SER A 21 -17.18 -6.81 -7.01
C SER A 21 -16.48 -8.14 -7.21
N ILE A 22 -17.23 -9.25 -7.14
CA ILE A 22 -16.75 -10.55 -7.64
C ILE A 22 -16.83 -10.52 -9.17
N THR A 23 -15.91 -9.83 -9.83
CA THR A 23 -15.57 -10.04 -11.25
C THR A 23 -14.32 -9.21 -11.56
N LEU A 24 -13.26 -9.90 -12.01
CA LEU A 24 -11.97 -9.35 -12.48
C LEU A 24 -11.12 -8.73 -11.38
N ALA A 25 -10.42 -9.59 -10.64
CA ALA A 25 -9.36 -9.18 -9.72
C ALA A 25 -8.00 -9.24 -10.45
N ASN A 26 -7.03 -8.33 -10.28
CA ASN A 26 -5.58 -8.48 -10.58
C ASN A 26 -4.63 -7.94 -9.48
N SER A 27 -3.79 -8.83 -8.95
CA SER A 27 -2.60 -8.62 -8.13
C SER A 27 -1.84 -9.97 -8.08
N SER A 28 -0.55 -9.96 -7.73
CA SER A 28 0.22 -11.21 -7.62
C SER A 28 0.23 -11.74 -6.19
N ALA A 29 -0.61 -12.75 -5.93
CA ALA A 29 -0.60 -13.52 -4.69
C ALA A 29 0.75 -14.22 -4.46
N LYS A 30 1.47 -14.57 -5.53
CA LYS A 30 2.84 -15.08 -5.45
C LYS A 30 3.78 -14.09 -4.76
N MET A 31 3.78 -12.83 -5.17
CA MET A 31 4.62 -11.79 -4.54
C MET A 31 4.25 -11.59 -3.07
N ILE A 32 2.97 -11.69 -2.72
CA ILE A 32 2.53 -11.63 -1.32
C ILE A 32 3.09 -12.81 -0.52
N GLY A 33 3.05 -14.02 -1.08
CA GLY A 33 3.62 -15.20 -0.44
C GLY A 33 5.14 -15.11 -0.25
N LEU A 34 5.83 -14.43 -1.17
CA LEU A 34 7.26 -14.12 -1.06
C LEU A 34 7.55 -12.94 -0.12
N GLY A 35 6.56 -12.12 0.22
CA GLY A 35 6.67 -11.03 1.20
C GLY A 35 7.00 -9.66 0.61
N ASP A 36 7.37 -9.58 -0.68
CA ASP A 36 7.59 -8.31 -1.38
C ASP A 36 7.50 -8.49 -2.91
N ASN A 37 7.47 -7.39 -3.67
CA ASN A 37 7.52 -7.36 -5.15
C ASN A 37 8.97 -7.44 -5.69
N PHE A 38 9.70 -8.52 -5.39
CA PHE A 38 11.05 -8.80 -5.90
C PHE A 38 11.23 -8.52 -7.40
N VAL A 39 12.27 -7.73 -7.74
CA VAL A 39 12.57 -7.29 -9.11
C VAL A 39 13.01 -8.37 -10.08
N THR A 40 13.37 -9.55 -9.59
CA THR A 40 13.83 -10.68 -10.39
C THR A 40 12.73 -11.70 -10.65
N VAL A 41 11.54 -11.54 -10.06
CA VAL A 41 10.41 -12.38 -10.42
C VAL A 41 9.92 -12.00 -11.82
N THR A 42 9.61 -13.00 -12.61
CA THR A 42 9.30 -12.90 -14.03
C THR A 42 7.82 -13.19 -14.35
N GLY A 43 7.40 -12.90 -15.58
CA GLY A 43 6.04 -13.18 -16.08
C GLY A 43 5.00 -12.15 -15.59
N ALA A 44 3.73 -12.57 -15.50
CA ALA A 44 2.65 -11.70 -15.03
C ALA A 44 2.85 -11.14 -13.61
N ASP A 45 3.56 -11.86 -12.76
CA ASP A 45 3.90 -11.44 -11.42
C ASP A 45 4.86 -10.23 -11.41
N ALA A 46 5.66 -10.07 -12.46
CA ALA A 46 6.69 -9.04 -12.57
C ALA A 46 6.13 -7.63 -12.83
N LEU A 47 4.90 -7.50 -13.34
CA LEU A 47 4.36 -6.23 -13.86
C LEU A 47 4.48 -5.05 -12.89
N TYR A 48 4.43 -5.33 -11.58
CA TYR A 48 4.51 -4.31 -10.52
C TYR A 48 5.82 -4.33 -9.72
N GLY A 49 6.72 -5.25 -10.02
CA GLY A 49 8.07 -5.31 -9.44
C GLY A 49 9.12 -4.79 -10.42
N ASN A 50 9.07 -5.23 -11.67
CA ASN A 50 10.02 -4.86 -12.71
C ASN A 50 9.42 -5.05 -14.12
N PRO A 51 9.19 -3.97 -14.89
CA PRO A 51 8.59 -4.06 -16.23
C PRO A 51 9.46 -4.84 -17.23
N ALA A 52 10.76 -5.01 -16.98
CA ALA A 52 11.67 -5.77 -17.85
C ALA A 52 11.59 -7.29 -17.64
N ALA A 53 11.08 -7.72 -16.50
CA ALA A 53 10.99 -9.15 -16.18
C ALA A 53 9.67 -9.78 -16.67
N VAL A 54 8.74 -8.98 -17.19
CA VAL A 54 7.42 -9.43 -17.68
C VAL A 54 7.56 -10.45 -18.81
N ASN A 55 8.49 -10.24 -19.74
CA ASN A 55 8.75 -11.13 -20.87
C ASN A 55 10.09 -11.88 -20.75
N ALA A 56 10.61 -12.01 -19.53
CA ALA A 56 11.84 -12.79 -19.28
C ALA A 56 11.56 -14.31 -19.22
N ASN A 57 10.29 -14.72 -19.17
CA ASN A 57 9.88 -16.10 -19.36
C ASN A 57 9.53 -16.36 -20.83
N ALA A 58 9.70 -17.59 -21.29
CA ALA A 58 9.38 -18.01 -22.66
C ALA A 58 7.87 -18.15 -22.94
N ASP A 59 7.02 -17.60 -22.07
CA ASP A 59 5.57 -17.76 -22.15
C ASP A 59 5.02 -16.90 -23.31
N VAL A 60 4.20 -17.52 -24.16
CA VAL A 60 3.66 -16.84 -25.34
C VAL A 60 2.37 -16.11 -25.00
N PHE A 61 1.63 -16.62 -24.02
CA PHE A 61 0.35 -16.06 -23.60
C PHE A 61 0.13 -16.23 -22.10
N THR A 62 -0.29 -15.16 -21.44
CA THR A 62 -0.76 -15.20 -20.05
C THR A 62 -2.01 -14.36 -19.87
N LEU A 63 -3.05 -14.92 -19.26
CA LEU A 63 -4.21 -14.18 -18.74
C LEU A 63 -4.27 -14.36 -17.23
N GLU A 64 -4.16 -13.27 -16.48
CA GLU A 64 -4.14 -13.31 -15.01
C GLU A 64 -5.24 -12.48 -14.39
N LEU A 65 -5.84 -13.04 -13.33
CA LEU A 65 -6.78 -12.39 -12.43
C LEU A 65 -6.39 -12.65 -10.94
N GLY A 66 -6.16 -11.66 -10.07
CA GLY A 66 -6.07 -11.82 -8.61
C GLY A 66 -6.43 -10.62 -7.72
N THR A 67 -6.81 -10.75 -6.45
CA THR A 67 -7.09 -9.56 -5.61
C THR A 67 -6.03 -9.42 -4.54
N ASP A 68 -5.59 -8.21 -4.21
CA ASP A 68 -4.90 -7.99 -2.94
C ASP A 68 -5.33 -6.73 -2.22
N MET A 69 -5.10 -6.77 -0.92
CA MET A 69 -5.33 -5.68 -0.01
C MET A 69 -4.29 -5.76 1.10
N LYS A 70 -3.68 -4.62 1.42
CA LYS A 70 -2.82 -4.39 2.57
C LYS A 70 -3.42 -3.27 3.41
N ILE A 71 -3.54 -3.50 4.70
CA ILE A 71 -3.70 -2.42 5.69
C ILE A 71 -2.53 -2.53 6.65
N TRP A 72 -1.91 -1.41 6.97
CA TRP A 72 -0.78 -1.38 7.89
C TRP A 72 -0.79 -0.12 8.74
N ASN A 73 -0.07 -0.18 9.85
CA ASN A 73 0.14 0.98 10.71
C ASN A 73 1.44 0.81 11.51
N ASN A 74 2.08 1.91 11.95
CA ASN A 74 3.38 1.80 12.63
C ASN A 74 3.33 1.75 14.18
N LEU A 75 2.13 1.61 14.78
CA LEU A 75 1.93 1.80 16.22
C LEU A 75 1.15 0.67 16.91
N LEU A 76 -0.04 0.39 16.41
CA LEU A 76 -0.98 -0.58 16.96
C LEU A 76 -0.59 -1.97 16.50
N LYS A 77 -0.39 -2.86 17.48
CA LYS A 77 -0.25 -4.30 17.27
C LYS A 77 -1.53 -5.03 17.66
N ASN A 78 -1.80 -6.16 17.03
CA ASN A 78 -2.89 -7.06 17.41
C ASN A 78 -2.53 -7.91 18.65
N ASP A 79 -2.28 -7.23 19.76
CA ASP A 79 -1.91 -7.82 21.04
C ASP A 79 -2.30 -6.90 22.20
N TYR A 80 -2.30 -7.43 23.42
CA TYR A 80 -2.45 -6.60 24.62
C TYR A 80 -1.25 -5.65 24.75
N ILE A 81 -1.53 -4.34 24.80
CA ILE A 81 -0.50 -3.31 24.95
C ILE A 81 -0.46 -2.85 26.41
N SER A 82 0.54 -3.33 27.15
CA SER A 82 0.81 -2.96 28.54
C SER A 82 1.23 -1.50 28.70
N SER A 83 1.18 -0.99 29.92
CA SER A 83 1.58 0.40 30.21
C SER A 83 3.05 0.71 29.92
N ALA A 84 3.94 -0.28 30.01
CA ALA A 84 5.34 -0.14 29.63
C ALA A 84 5.46 -0.02 28.11
N GLU A 85 4.87 -0.97 27.37
CA GLU A 85 4.87 -0.98 25.90
C GLU A 85 4.25 0.28 25.29
N LYS A 86 3.20 0.84 25.91
CA LYS A 86 2.63 2.13 25.47
C LYS A 86 3.67 3.25 25.45
N LYS A 87 4.65 3.26 26.35
CA LYS A 87 5.71 4.28 26.36
C LYS A 87 6.70 4.02 25.24
N ASP A 88 7.07 2.76 25.04
CA ASP A 88 8.02 2.36 24.00
C ASP A 88 7.45 2.64 22.61
N LEU A 89 6.20 2.24 22.35
CA LEU A 89 5.46 2.55 21.12
C LEU A 89 5.31 4.05 20.87
N LEU A 90 5.05 4.85 21.91
CA LEU A 90 4.98 6.31 21.76
C LEU A 90 6.35 6.95 21.55
N SER A 91 7.42 6.29 22.00
CA SER A 91 8.78 6.75 21.79
C SER A 91 9.28 6.47 20.38
N SER A 92 8.87 5.34 19.77
CA SER A 92 9.25 4.98 18.41
C SER A 92 8.64 5.91 17.36
N ILE A 93 7.43 6.42 17.59
CA ILE A 93 6.79 7.38 16.68
C ILE A 93 7.15 8.85 16.95
N LYS A 94 8.07 9.11 17.90
CA LYS A 94 8.34 10.47 18.38
C LYS A 94 9.15 11.24 17.33
N GLY A 95 8.47 12.10 16.58
CA GLY A 95 9.04 12.94 15.51
C GLY A 95 8.48 12.55 14.15
N GLU A 96 8.37 11.24 13.88
CA GLU A 96 7.86 10.71 12.62
C GLU A 96 6.33 10.72 12.57
N GLY A 97 5.64 10.52 13.69
CA GLY A 97 4.17 10.48 13.75
C GLY A 97 3.61 9.07 13.65
N PHE A 98 2.29 8.96 13.78
CA PHE A 98 1.56 7.70 13.67
C PHE A 98 1.01 7.54 12.26
N PHE A 99 1.49 6.54 11.53
CA PHE A 99 1.08 6.27 10.16
C PHE A 99 0.04 5.15 10.10
N VAL A 100 -0.93 5.34 9.20
CA VAL A 100 -1.87 4.31 8.76
C VAL A 100 -1.87 4.33 7.25
N GLY A 101 -1.66 3.16 6.65
CA GLY A 101 -1.68 2.97 5.21
C GLY A 101 -2.70 1.93 4.77
N VAL A 102 -3.20 2.12 3.55
CA VAL A 102 -4.04 1.15 2.85
C VAL A 102 -3.57 1.07 1.41
N THR A 103 -3.43 -0.14 0.90
CA THR A 103 -3.26 -0.41 -0.53
C THR A 103 -4.20 -1.53 -0.94
N GLY A 104 -4.81 -1.44 -2.10
CA GLY A 104 -5.66 -2.49 -2.64
C GLY A 104 -5.62 -2.48 -4.16
N ARG A 105 -5.66 -3.67 -4.75
CA ARG A 105 -5.66 -3.86 -6.20
C ARG A 105 -6.58 -5.00 -6.61
N ASN A 106 -7.26 -4.75 -7.72
CA ASN A 106 -8.22 -5.61 -8.40
C ASN A 106 -8.16 -5.26 -9.90
N GLY A 107 -8.54 -6.10 -10.88
CA GLY A 107 -8.18 -5.90 -12.30
C GLY A 107 -8.00 -7.14 -13.20
N ALA A 108 -7.22 -7.02 -14.28
CA ALA A 108 -6.81 -8.13 -15.15
C ALA A 108 -5.48 -7.83 -15.86
N LYS A 109 -4.69 -8.86 -16.22
CA LYS A 109 -3.52 -8.75 -17.10
C LYS A 109 -3.63 -9.68 -18.29
N LEU A 110 -3.13 -9.22 -19.43
CA LEU A 110 -2.92 -10.01 -20.63
C LEU A 110 -1.50 -9.81 -21.13
N ILE A 111 -0.72 -10.88 -21.22
CA ILE A 111 0.63 -10.90 -21.82
C ILE A 111 0.56 -11.70 -23.11
N ILE A 112 1.12 -11.13 -24.18
CA ILE A 112 1.32 -11.80 -25.46
C ILE A 112 2.73 -11.47 -25.95
N GLY A 113 3.65 -12.41 -25.74
CA GLY A 113 5.09 -12.20 -25.97
C GLY A 113 5.61 -10.94 -25.26
N PRO A 114 6.27 -9.99 -25.96
CA PRO A 114 6.92 -8.84 -25.34
C PRO A 114 5.98 -7.74 -24.85
N VAL A 115 4.67 -7.88 -25.07
CA VAL A 115 3.69 -6.86 -24.73
C VAL A 115 2.76 -7.38 -23.66
N ALA A 116 2.56 -6.56 -22.63
CA ALA A 116 1.50 -6.78 -21.65
C ALA A 116 0.53 -5.60 -21.62
N THR A 117 -0.73 -5.89 -21.34
CA THR A 117 -1.74 -4.89 -21.02
C THR A 117 -2.40 -5.24 -19.71
N SER A 118 -2.74 -4.24 -18.91
CA SER A 118 -3.51 -4.44 -17.68
C SER A 118 -4.58 -3.38 -17.51
N LEU A 119 -5.62 -3.74 -16.76
CA LEU A 119 -6.64 -2.82 -16.31
C LEU A 119 -6.93 -3.11 -14.84
N ASP A 120 -6.61 -2.15 -13.98
CA ASP A 120 -6.73 -2.30 -12.53
C ASP A 120 -7.65 -1.25 -11.92
N LEU A 121 -8.40 -1.63 -10.89
CA LEU A 121 -8.90 -0.73 -9.87
C LEU A 121 -7.93 -0.75 -8.69
N LYS A 122 -7.35 0.42 -8.39
CA LYS A 122 -6.40 0.62 -7.30
C LYS A 122 -6.99 1.52 -6.23
N ALA A 123 -6.71 1.20 -4.98
CA ALA A 123 -6.94 2.07 -3.84
C ALA A 123 -5.62 2.21 -3.08
N GLU A 124 -5.17 3.43 -2.82
CA GLU A 124 -3.92 3.67 -2.11
C GLU A 124 -4.05 4.91 -1.26
N GLY A 125 -3.58 4.88 -0.02
CA GLY A 125 -3.58 6.06 0.82
C GLY A 125 -2.73 5.88 2.06
N VAL A 126 -2.08 6.98 2.46
CA VAL A 126 -1.31 7.06 3.70
C VAL A 126 -1.75 8.29 4.47
N VAL A 127 -1.98 8.10 5.76
CA VAL A 127 -2.31 9.18 6.70
C VAL A 127 -1.32 9.15 7.85
N ARG A 128 -0.68 10.28 8.09
CA ARG A 128 0.13 10.60 9.25
C ARG A 128 -0.71 11.38 10.26
N PHE A 129 -0.73 10.90 11.48
CA PHE A 129 -1.33 11.59 12.61
C PHE A 129 -0.24 12.17 13.51
N ASN A 130 -0.51 13.33 14.10
CA ASN A 130 0.34 13.90 15.14
C ASN A 130 0.54 12.87 16.28
N PRO A 131 1.75 12.75 16.86
CA PRO A 131 2.02 11.85 18.00
C PRO A 131 1.07 12.01 19.20
N ASP A 132 0.45 13.18 19.35
CA ASP A 132 -0.55 13.43 20.40
C ASP A 132 -1.86 12.66 20.16
N ILE A 133 -2.25 12.43 18.90
CA ILE A 133 -3.37 11.56 18.53
C ILE A 133 -3.07 10.12 18.94
N ALA A 134 -1.87 9.62 18.63
CA ALA A 134 -1.42 8.30 19.08
C ALA A 134 -1.44 8.17 20.61
N ARG A 135 -1.03 9.22 21.31
CA ARG A 135 -1.09 9.26 22.78
C ARG A 135 -2.52 9.19 23.31
N LEU A 136 -3.46 9.90 22.67
CA LEU A 136 -4.88 9.79 23.00
C LEU A 136 -5.40 8.37 22.78
N VAL A 137 -5.03 7.72 21.67
CA VAL A 137 -5.46 6.35 21.34
C VAL A 137 -4.93 5.33 22.37
N LEU A 138 -3.66 5.42 22.74
CA LEU A 138 -3.00 4.44 23.63
C LEU A 138 -3.22 4.71 25.12
N GLN A 139 -3.06 5.97 25.55
CA GLN A 139 -3.08 6.35 26.97
C GLN A 139 -4.39 7.01 27.40
N GLY A 140 -5.26 7.35 26.45
CA GLY A 140 -6.43 8.16 26.73
C GLY A 140 -6.09 9.62 27.00
N ASN A 141 -7.13 10.37 27.34
CA ASN A 141 -7.02 11.77 27.71
C ASN A 141 -6.53 11.93 29.16
N LYS A 142 -5.63 12.91 29.39
CA LYS A 142 -5.16 13.34 30.71
C LYS A 142 -5.64 14.77 30.98
N ILE A 143 -6.19 14.99 32.16
CA ILE A 143 -6.70 16.31 32.57
C ILE A 143 -5.55 17.34 32.59
N GLY A 144 -5.83 18.55 32.12
CA GLY A 144 -4.88 19.65 32.03
C GLY A 144 -3.89 19.55 30.88
N LYS A 145 -3.89 18.43 30.13
CA LYS A 145 -3.01 18.23 28.97
C LYS A 145 -3.69 18.68 27.69
N THR A 146 -2.97 19.46 26.90
CA THR A 146 -3.33 19.81 25.53
C THR A 146 -2.74 18.78 24.57
N TYR A 147 -3.53 18.36 23.59
CA TYR A 147 -3.16 17.41 22.55
C TYR A 147 -3.25 18.11 21.19
N GLN A 148 -2.15 18.12 20.45
CA GLN A 148 -2.04 18.79 19.16
C GLN A 148 -2.53 17.88 18.02
N PHE A 149 -3.23 18.48 17.06
CA PHE A 149 -3.63 17.84 15.81
C PHE A 149 -2.91 18.45 14.60
N ASP A 150 -2.20 19.56 14.79
CA ASP A 150 -1.28 20.14 13.81
C ASP A 150 -0.33 19.08 13.24
N ASP A 151 0.06 19.26 11.97
CA ASP A 151 0.92 18.34 11.21
C ASP A 151 0.32 16.95 10.97
N SER A 152 -0.97 16.73 11.24
CA SER A 152 -1.67 15.54 10.76
C SER A 152 -2.00 15.72 9.29
N THR A 153 -1.42 14.90 8.42
CA THR A 153 -1.56 15.01 6.97
C THR A 153 -1.83 13.65 6.36
N GLY A 154 -2.53 13.62 5.23
CA GLY A 154 -2.73 12.37 4.50
C GLY A 154 -3.18 12.62 3.08
N SER A 155 -2.93 11.65 2.22
CA SER A 155 -3.51 11.65 0.88
C SER A 155 -3.60 10.24 0.33
N GLY A 156 -4.46 10.10 -0.66
CA GLY A 156 -4.67 8.84 -1.34
C GLY A 156 -5.57 9.00 -2.54
N ALA A 157 -5.85 7.88 -3.18
CA ALA A 157 -6.65 7.79 -4.38
C ALA A 157 -7.39 6.45 -4.45
N ILE A 158 -8.52 6.47 -5.16
CA ILE A 158 -9.19 5.28 -5.68
C ILE A 158 -9.36 5.51 -7.19
N TYR A 159 -8.72 4.70 -8.02
CA TYR A 159 -8.59 4.99 -9.43
C TYR A 159 -8.51 3.74 -10.29
N ALA A 160 -8.99 3.86 -11.52
CA ALA A 160 -8.70 2.92 -12.59
C ALA A 160 -7.30 3.22 -13.17
N ASP A 161 -6.54 2.17 -13.43
CA ASP A 161 -5.20 2.19 -14.01
C ASP A 161 -5.18 1.26 -15.23
N GLY A 162 -5.18 1.84 -16.42
CA GLY A 162 -4.97 1.11 -17.66
C GLY A 162 -3.51 1.20 -18.07
N ALA A 163 -2.83 0.07 -18.21
CA ALA A 163 -1.41 0.05 -18.49
C ALA A 163 -1.05 -0.74 -19.76
N VAL A 164 0.01 -0.30 -20.42
CA VAL A 164 0.66 -1.02 -21.53
C VAL A 164 2.14 -1.13 -21.21
N ASN A 165 2.65 -2.36 -21.19
CA ASN A 165 4.04 -2.70 -20.95
C ASN A 165 4.68 -3.24 -22.24
N LEU A 166 5.94 -2.86 -22.45
CA LEU A 166 6.82 -3.42 -23.45
C LEU A 166 8.10 -3.88 -22.77
N SER A 167 8.48 -5.14 -22.98
CA SER A 167 9.70 -5.73 -22.47
C SER A 167 10.48 -6.40 -23.60
N VAL A 168 11.70 -5.91 -23.85
CA VAL A 168 12.53 -6.35 -24.99
C VAL A 168 13.91 -6.79 -24.53
N THR A 169 14.51 -7.71 -25.28
CA THR A 169 15.89 -8.11 -25.09
C THR A 169 16.83 -6.94 -25.41
N GLY A 170 17.76 -6.66 -24.50
CA GLY A 170 18.84 -5.70 -24.69
C GLY A 170 19.93 -6.24 -25.61
N PRO A 171 20.92 -5.41 -25.97
CA PRO A 171 22.04 -5.83 -26.81
C PRO A 171 22.92 -6.88 -26.10
N GLU A 172 23.16 -8.00 -26.76
CA GLU A 172 23.87 -9.19 -26.24
C GLU A 172 25.36 -8.91 -25.89
N ASP A 173 25.98 -7.90 -26.50
CA ASP A 173 27.42 -7.62 -26.35
C ASP A 173 27.78 -6.72 -25.16
N ILE A 174 26.78 -6.26 -24.39
CA ILE A 174 27.00 -5.32 -23.28
C ILE A 174 26.95 -6.09 -21.96
N TRP A 175 28.14 -6.29 -21.35
CA TRP A 175 28.37 -6.74 -19.97
C TRP A 175 28.50 -8.25 -19.66
N ASP A 176 28.76 -9.11 -20.65
CA ASP A 176 29.01 -10.55 -20.41
C ASP A 176 27.89 -11.22 -19.59
N VAL A 177 26.64 -10.91 -19.97
CA VAL A 177 25.41 -11.45 -19.38
C VAL A 177 24.75 -12.39 -20.39
N GLU A 178 24.12 -13.47 -19.91
CA GLU A 178 23.44 -14.42 -20.80
C GLU A 178 22.22 -13.79 -21.46
N ASP A 179 21.37 -13.17 -20.64
CA ASP A 179 20.20 -12.45 -21.12
C ASP A 179 20.13 -11.08 -20.44
N LEU A 180 19.83 -10.05 -21.23
CA LEU A 180 19.50 -8.71 -20.75
C LEU A 180 18.12 -8.34 -21.26
N TYR A 181 17.26 -7.80 -20.41
CA TYR A 181 15.97 -7.25 -20.77
C TYR A 181 15.82 -5.83 -20.26
N ILE A 182 15.13 -5.01 -21.04
CA ILE A 182 14.76 -3.65 -20.71
C ILE A 182 13.25 -3.53 -20.90
N GLY A 183 12.58 -2.93 -19.91
CA GLY A 183 11.14 -2.82 -19.91
C GLY A 183 10.65 -1.44 -19.54
N PHE A 184 9.48 -1.10 -20.10
CA PHE A 184 8.78 0.15 -19.87
C PHE A 184 7.29 -0.13 -19.71
N THR A 185 6.65 0.57 -18.78
CA THR A 185 5.18 0.56 -18.68
C THR A 185 4.66 1.99 -18.70
N TYR A 186 3.64 2.24 -19.52
CA TYR A 186 2.87 3.48 -19.48
C TYR A 186 1.51 3.22 -18.83
N HIS A 187 1.13 4.11 -17.91
CA HIS A 187 -0.13 4.05 -17.17
C HIS A 187 -1.01 5.24 -17.52
N GLN A 188 -2.29 4.96 -17.74
CA GLN A 188 -3.36 5.96 -17.82
C GLN A 188 -4.26 5.82 -16.60
N LEU A 189 -4.38 6.92 -15.83
CA LEU A 189 -5.02 6.92 -14.52
C LEU A 189 -6.28 7.79 -14.53
N ALA A 190 -7.37 7.28 -13.95
CA ALA A 190 -8.63 8.02 -13.82
C ALA A 190 -9.37 7.65 -12.53
N GLY A 191 -9.76 8.63 -11.70
CA GLY A 191 -10.45 8.31 -10.45
C GLY A 191 -10.72 9.48 -9.50
N THR A 192 -10.74 9.17 -8.21
CA THR A 192 -10.84 10.16 -7.14
C THR A 192 -9.55 10.19 -6.33
N ILE A 193 -9.13 11.39 -5.94
CA ILE A 193 -7.99 11.65 -5.09
C ILE A 193 -8.47 12.50 -3.90
N PHE A 194 -7.83 12.32 -2.75
CA PHE A 194 -8.16 13.07 -1.55
C PHE A 194 -6.90 13.48 -0.79
N LYS A 195 -7.03 14.56 -0.03
CA LYS A 195 -6.04 15.06 0.92
C LYS A 195 -6.73 15.39 2.24
N VAL A 196 -6.15 14.96 3.34
CA VAL A 196 -6.61 15.23 4.71
C VAL A 196 -5.58 16.08 5.42
N THR A 197 -6.04 17.11 6.13
CA THR A 197 -5.19 17.90 7.04
C THR A 197 -5.90 18.12 8.37
N GLY A 198 -5.23 17.80 9.47
CA GLY A 198 -5.65 18.13 10.84
C GLY A 198 -4.90 19.34 11.36
N THR A 199 -5.61 20.23 12.06
CA THR A 199 -5.02 21.40 12.74
C THR A 199 -5.70 21.66 14.07
N GLY A 200 -5.07 22.48 14.91
CA GLY A 200 -5.55 22.88 16.22
C GLY A 200 -5.24 21.84 17.30
N ASP A 201 -6.01 21.92 18.38
CA ASP A 201 -5.76 21.21 19.62
C ASP A 201 -7.05 20.79 20.34
N LEU A 202 -6.88 19.83 21.24
CA LEU A 202 -7.87 19.37 22.20
C LEU A 202 -7.27 19.45 23.61
N LYS A 203 -7.94 20.15 24.51
CA LYS A 203 -7.64 20.15 25.94
C LYS A 203 -8.87 19.72 26.73
N VAL A 204 -8.69 18.82 27.69
CA VAL A 204 -9.71 18.49 28.67
C VAL A 204 -9.22 18.96 30.04
N ASP A 205 -10.01 19.79 30.70
CA ASP A 205 -9.71 20.43 31.97
C ASP A 205 -10.93 20.37 32.91
N TYR A 206 -10.87 21.06 34.05
CA TYR A 206 -12.03 21.30 34.91
C TYR A 206 -12.69 22.66 34.59
N ALA A 207 -14.02 22.69 34.58
CA ALA A 207 -14.82 23.91 34.61
C ALA A 207 -14.80 24.54 36.01
N ALA A 208 -15.29 25.78 36.11
CA ALA A 208 -15.34 26.53 37.36
C ALA A 208 -16.23 25.89 38.44
N ASP A 209 -17.17 25.03 38.04
CA ASP A 209 -18.04 24.23 38.91
C ASP A 209 -17.40 22.89 39.34
N GLY A 210 -16.15 22.62 38.92
CA GLY A 210 -15.44 21.37 39.20
C GLY A 210 -15.79 20.22 38.25
N GLY A 211 -16.70 20.40 37.28
CA GLY A 211 -17.03 19.40 36.26
C GLY A 211 -15.96 19.31 35.16
N PRO A 212 -15.91 18.22 34.37
CA PRO A 212 -15.00 18.13 33.23
C PRO A 212 -15.42 19.08 32.10
N LYS A 213 -14.46 19.83 31.55
CA LYS A 213 -14.63 20.73 30.40
C LYS A 213 -13.64 20.35 29.30
N ALA A 214 -14.13 19.99 28.12
CA ALA A 214 -13.25 19.92 26.94
C ALA A 214 -13.33 21.23 26.15
N THR A 215 -12.18 21.75 25.77
CA THR A 215 -12.04 22.86 24.82
C THR A 215 -11.29 22.33 23.62
N SER A 216 -11.86 22.52 22.43
CA SER A 216 -11.27 22.08 21.17
C SER A 216 -11.45 23.17 20.13
N ASN A 217 -10.35 23.61 19.52
CA ASN A 217 -10.34 24.30 18.24
C ASN A 217 -9.93 23.34 17.10
N GLY A 218 -9.68 22.07 17.43
CA GLY A 218 -9.29 21.01 16.52
C GLY A 218 -10.22 20.85 15.32
N GLN A 219 -9.64 20.80 14.13
CA GLN A 219 -10.35 20.72 12.86
C GLN A 219 -9.66 19.71 11.94
N PHE A 220 -10.47 18.93 11.22
CA PHE A 220 -10.02 18.12 10.08
C PHE A 220 -10.61 18.69 8.80
N THR A 221 -9.76 18.92 7.80
CA THR A 221 -10.17 19.35 6.47
C THR A 221 -9.89 18.21 5.50
N VAL A 222 -10.92 17.76 4.80
CA VAL A 222 -10.79 16.79 3.71
C VAL A 222 -11.02 17.53 2.41
N LYS A 223 -10.01 17.55 1.53
CA LYS A 223 -10.12 17.99 0.14
C LYS A 223 -10.24 16.76 -0.76
N TYR A 224 -11.14 16.79 -1.73
CA TYR A 224 -11.35 15.69 -2.67
C TYR A 224 -11.95 16.21 -3.97
N ASN A 225 -11.79 15.48 -5.08
CA ASN A 225 -12.55 15.76 -6.29
C ASN A 225 -13.88 14.96 -6.30
N PRO A 226 -15.02 15.59 -6.63
CA PRO A 226 -16.28 14.88 -6.74
C PRO A 226 -16.24 13.90 -7.93
N MET A 227 -17.07 12.86 -7.90
CA MET A 227 -17.27 11.94 -9.02
C MET A 227 -18.71 12.09 -9.56
N GLU A 228 -19.17 13.33 -9.74
CA GLU A 228 -20.51 13.62 -10.25
C GLU A 228 -20.57 13.46 -11.78
N THR A 229 -19.49 13.83 -12.48
CA THR A 229 -19.34 13.67 -13.92
C THR A 229 -17.95 13.12 -14.28
N ALA A 230 -17.79 12.58 -15.49
CA ALA A 230 -16.48 12.12 -15.98
C ALA A 230 -15.44 13.25 -16.05
N SER A 231 -15.87 14.51 -16.25
CA SER A 231 -15.00 15.69 -16.22
C SER A 231 -14.55 16.10 -14.83
N ASP A 232 -15.19 15.61 -13.76
CA ASP A 232 -14.77 15.86 -12.38
C ASP A 232 -13.72 14.85 -11.88
N MET A 233 -13.49 13.77 -12.64
CA MET A 233 -12.50 12.75 -12.28
C MET A 233 -11.08 13.32 -12.32
N ALA A 234 -10.27 12.92 -11.36
CA ALA A 234 -8.84 13.14 -11.39
C ALA A 234 -8.24 12.30 -12.51
N MET A 235 -7.45 12.92 -13.37
CA MET A 235 -6.78 12.27 -14.50
C MET A 235 -5.27 12.35 -14.31
N GLY A 236 -4.56 11.35 -14.80
CA GLY A 236 -3.10 11.31 -14.68
C GLY A 236 -2.45 10.26 -15.55
N SER A 237 -1.14 10.23 -15.50
CA SER A 237 -0.33 9.18 -16.09
C SER A 237 0.89 8.89 -15.21
N ALA A 238 1.45 7.71 -15.40
CA ALA A 238 2.70 7.29 -14.77
C ALA A 238 3.55 6.48 -15.74
N LEU A 239 4.84 6.42 -15.44
CA LEU A 239 5.83 5.65 -16.18
C LEU A 239 6.61 4.74 -15.24
N ASP A 240 6.83 3.52 -15.70
CA ASP A 240 7.73 2.55 -15.08
C ASP A 240 8.88 2.24 -16.03
N PHE A 241 10.04 1.96 -15.44
CA PHE A 241 11.24 1.53 -16.14
C PHE A 241 11.90 0.40 -15.36
N GLY A 242 12.54 -0.52 -16.07
CA GLY A 242 13.32 -1.56 -15.42
C GLY A 242 14.33 -2.23 -16.33
N THR A 243 15.24 -2.94 -15.68
CA THR A 243 16.21 -3.82 -16.30
C THR A 243 16.23 -5.15 -15.56
N TYR A 244 16.43 -6.22 -16.30
CA TYR A 244 16.53 -7.57 -15.77
C TYR A 244 17.69 -8.26 -16.49
N ALA A 245 18.60 -8.88 -15.74
CA ALA A 245 19.76 -9.55 -16.32
C ALA A 245 19.97 -10.92 -15.69
N ARG A 246 20.05 -11.96 -16.53
CA ARG A 246 20.53 -13.28 -16.12
C ARG A 246 22.04 -13.29 -16.34
N LEU A 247 22.80 -13.37 -15.26
CA LEU A 247 24.26 -13.38 -15.30
C LEU A 247 24.78 -14.76 -15.70
N ASN A 248 24.10 -15.81 -15.24
CA ASN A 248 24.31 -17.21 -15.59
C ASN A 248 23.08 -18.04 -15.15
N ASP A 249 23.11 -19.36 -15.37
CA ASP A 249 22.09 -20.31 -14.89
C ASP A 249 21.75 -20.20 -13.38
N THR A 250 22.64 -19.65 -12.55
CA THR A 250 22.45 -19.55 -11.09
C THR A 250 21.97 -18.16 -10.64
N TYR A 251 22.49 -17.09 -11.24
CA TYR A 251 22.33 -15.74 -10.70
C TYR A 251 21.60 -14.80 -11.65
N THR A 252 20.60 -14.11 -11.11
CA THR A 252 19.83 -13.07 -11.79
C THR A 252 19.85 -11.80 -10.95
N VAL A 253 19.91 -10.65 -11.61
CA VAL A 253 19.81 -9.33 -10.97
C VAL A 253 18.75 -8.48 -11.68
N GLY A 254 18.14 -7.57 -10.92
CA GLY A 254 17.14 -6.66 -11.47
C GLY A 254 17.24 -5.28 -10.84
N PHE A 255 16.74 -4.30 -11.59
CA PHE A 255 16.56 -2.93 -11.13
C PHE A 255 15.26 -2.39 -11.72
N SER A 256 14.53 -1.59 -10.96
CA SER A 256 13.34 -0.91 -11.48
C SER A 256 13.09 0.43 -10.80
N VAL A 257 12.38 1.28 -11.53
CA VAL A 257 11.77 2.52 -11.04
C VAL A 257 10.31 2.51 -11.45
N MET A 258 9.43 2.55 -10.46
CA MET A 258 7.99 2.40 -10.63
C MET A 258 7.25 3.68 -10.25
N ASN A 259 6.11 3.90 -10.87
CA ASN A 259 5.12 4.94 -10.58
C ASN A 259 5.66 6.37 -10.68
N ILE A 260 6.48 6.70 -11.68
CA ILE A 260 6.88 8.09 -11.93
C ILE A 260 5.69 8.82 -12.56
N GLY A 261 4.84 9.42 -11.73
CA GLY A 261 3.59 10.00 -12.21
C GLY A 261 2.77 10.73 -11.15
N ALA A 262 1.63 11.29 -11.59
CA ALA A 262 0.68 11.96 -10.71
C ALA A 262 -0.72 12.02 -11.36
N MET A 263 -1.73 12.16 -10.51
CA MET A 263 -3.09 12.50 -10.89
C MET A 263 -3.42 13.93 -10.45
N THR A 264 -4.21 14.63 -11.25
CA THR A 264 -4.65 16.00 -10.97
C THR A 264 -6.15 16.14 -11.22
N ALA A 265 -6.82 16.94 -10.38
CA ALA A 265 -8.22 17.30 -10.54
C ALA A 265 -8.39 18.81 -10.39
N ASP A 266 -9.07 19.41 -11.36
CA ASP A 266 -9.35 20.86 -11.38
C ASP A 266 -10.59 21.20 -10.52
N SER A 267 -11.50 20.23 -10.38
CA SER A 267 -12.73 20.35 -9.58
C SER A 267 -12.47 19.84 -8.16
N THR A 268 -12.09 20.74 -7.25
CA THR A 268 -11.81 20.37 -5.86
C THR A 268 -12.92 20.84 -4.93
N ARG A 269 -13.41 19.94 -4.08
CA ARG A 269 -14.27 20.26 -2.92
C ARG A 269 -13.50 20.12 -1.63
N TYR A 270 -13.97 20.79 -0.59
CA TYR A 270 -13.48 20.58 0.76
C TYR A 270 -14.64 20.44 1.74
N ILE A 271 -14.42 19.64 2.78
CA ILE A 271 -15.29 19.53 3.94
C ILE A 271 -14.44 19.75 5.19
N LYS A 272 -14.89 20.64 6.08
CA LYS A 272 -14.28 20.86 7.40
C LYS A 272 -15.15 20.22 8.48
N TYR A 273 -14.52 19.41 9.30
CA TYR A 273 -15.10 18.82 10.50
C TYR A 273 -14.44 19.43 11.73
N LYS A 274 -15.26 19.86 12.70
CA LYS A 274 -14.77 20.21 14.03
C LYS A 274 -15.24 19.18 15.04
N TYR A 275 -14.36 18.86 15.97
CA TYR A 275 -14.73 18.09 17.13
C TYR A 275 -15.46 19.00 18.11
N ASN A 276 -16.75 18.73 18.34
CA ASN A 276 -17.53 19.44 19.34
C ASN A 276 -17.84 18.51 20.52
N TYR A 277 -17.58 19.01 21.73
CA TYR A 277 -17.91 18.34 22.98
C TYR A 277 -18.83 19.25 23.79
N ASP A 278 -20.06 18.79 23.98
CA ASP A 278 -21.00 19.44 24.89
C ASP A 278 -20.87 18.81 26.27
N SER A 279 -20.40 19.59 27.25
CA SER A 279 -20.24 19.14 28.62
C SER A 279 -21.57 18.91 29.34
N GLN A 280 -22.67 19.51 28.88
CA GLN A 280 -24.00 19.37 29.50
C GLN A 280 -24.71 18.10 29.05
N THR A 281 -24.64 17.74 27.76
CA THR A 281 -25.28 16.52 27.25
C THR A 281 -24.34 15.31 27.20
N THR A 282 -23.03 15.53 27.42
CA THR A 282 -21.95 14.56 27.19
C THR A 282 -21.84 14.08 25.73
N ASP A 283 -22.52 14.75 24.80
CA ASP A 283 -22.49 14.40 23.39
C ASP A 283 -21.14 14.72 22.78
N LYS A 284 -20.65 13.75 22.00
CA LYS A 284 -19.40 13.85 21.23
C LYS A 284 -19.77 13.74 19.77
N THR A 285 -19.68 14.85 19.05
CA THR A 285 -20.02 14.86 17.62
C THR A 285 -18.87 15.46 16.81
N LEU A 286 -18.51 14.76 15.73
CA LEU A 286 -17.79 15.36 14.61
C LEU A 286 -18.84 16.11 13.80
N GLN A 287 -18.86 17.43 13.92
CA GLN A 287 -19.81 18.27 13.21
C GLN A 287 -19.15 18.80 11.94
N LYS A 288 -19.84 18.61 10.81
CA LYS A 288 -19.50 19.30 9.56
C LYS A 288 -19.79 20.78 9.76
N THR A 289 -18.75 21.61 9.70
CA THR A 289 -18.87 23.05 9.94
C THR A 289 -18.87 23.88 8.67
N GLU A 290 -18.24 23.37 7.62
CA GLU A 290 -18.07 24.08 6.36
C GLU A 290 -17.92 23.08 5.23
N GLU A 291 -18.46 23.43 4.07
CA GLU A 291 -18.24 22.73 2.81
C GLU A 291 -18.24 23.75 1.69
N GLY A 292 -17.39 23.54 0.70
CA GLY A 292 -17.35 24.41 -0.45
C GLY A 292 -16.47 23.87 -1.57
N ARG A 293 -16.32 24.70 -2.60
CA ARG A 293 -15.38 24.48 -3.70
C ARG A 293 -14.05 25.15 -3.37
N SER A 294 -12.96 24.49 -3.71
CA SER A 294 -11.62 25.07 -3.69
C SER A 294 -11.26 25.49 -5.11
N THR A 295 -10.62 26.65 -5.24
CA THR A 295 -10.09 27.14 -6.52
C THR A 295 -8.68 26.60 -6.81
N GLN A 296 -8.16 25.73 -5.94
CA GLN A 296 -6.85 25.10 -6.11
C GLN A 296 -7.04 23.69 -6.67
N ASP A 297 -6.24 23.36 -7.67
CA ASP A 297 -6.18 22.00 -8.20
C ASP A 297 -5.70 21.05 -7.11
N LEU A 298 -6.33 19.88 -7.05
CA LEU A 298 -5.90 18.80 -6.18
C LEU A 298 -4.95 17.92 -7.00
N LYS A 299 -3.74 17.72 -6.48
CA LYS A 299 -2.73 16.85 -7.10
C LYS A 299 -2.31 15.78 -6.12
N TRP A 300 -2.27 14.53 -6.59
CA TRP A 300 -1.76 13.39 -5.86
C TRP A 300 -0.63 12.76 -6.67
N ARG A 301 0.55 12.66 -6.07
CA ARG A 301 1.70 11.99 -6.70
C ARG A 301 1.68 10.53 -6.26
N LEU A 302 1.86 9.63 -7.22
CA LEU A 302 1.93 8.21 -6.90
C LEU A 302 3.22 7.94 -6.10
N PRO A 303 3.21 6.94 -5.21
CA PRO A 303 4.43 6.55 -4.51
C PRO A 303 5.46 5.96 -5.46
N ALA A 304 6.50 6.75 -5.74
CA ALA A 304 7.59 6.34 -6.59
C ALA A 304 8.46 5.33 -5.85
N THR A 305 8.71 4.18 -6.47
CA THR A 305 9.45 3.07 -5.86
C THR A 305 10.68 2.75 -6.69
N TYR A 306 11.83 2.65 -6.05
CA TYR A 306 13.08 2.24 -6.66
C TYR A 306 13.46 0.89 -6.06
N ARG A 307 13.84 -0.07 -6.89
CA ARG A 307 14.15 -1.42 -6.42
C ARG A 307 15.44 -1.94 -7.03
N VAL A 308 16.17 -2.72 -6.25
CA VAL A 308 17.34 -3.47 -6.70
C VAL A 308 17.40 -4.77 -5.93
N GLY A 309 17.63 -5.87 -6.64
CA GLY A 309 17.55 -7.19 -6.05
C GLY A 309 18.21 -8.25 -6.89
N GLY A 310 18.27 -9.43 -6.31
CA GLY A 310 18.92 -10.59 -6.89
C GLY A 310 18.16 -11.87 -6.60
N GLN A 311 18.38 -12.85 -7.47
CA GLN A 311 17.88 -14.20 -7.33
C GLN A 311 19.03 -15.20 -7.49
N MET A 312 18.98 -16.26 -6.69
CA MET A 312 19.90 -17.39 -6.77
C MET A 312 19.12 -18.70 -6.92
N SER A 313 19.24 -19.34 -8.08
CA SER A 313 18.74 -20.69 -8.35
C SER A 313 19.72 -21.70 -7.75
N TYR A 314 19.54 -22.04 -6.47
CA TYR A 314 20.44 -22.96 -5.76
C TYR A 314 20.37 -24.40 -6.31
N SER A 315 19.17 -24.81 -6.72
CA SER A 315 18.89 -26.09 -7.40
C SER A 315 17.61 -25.94 -8.22
N GLU A 316 17.22 -26.97 -8.97
CA GLU A 316 15.95 -27.01 -9.70
C GLU A 316 14.71 -26.84 -8.79
N ASP A 317 14.86 -27.18 -7.50
CA ASP A 317 13.77 -27.17 -6.52
C ASP A 317 13.79 -26.00 -5.54
N ILE A 318 14.86 -25.19 -5.55
CA ILE A 318 15.08 -24.16 -4.51
C ILE A 318 15.61 -22.88 -5.15
N THR A 319 14.85 -21.81 -4.97
CA THR A 319 15.22 -20.46 -5.41
C THR A 319 15.23 -19.50 -4.23
N PHE A 320 16.29 -18.73 -4.10
CA PHE A 320 16.40 -17.64 -3.12
C PHE A 320 16.24 -16.29 -3.80
N PHE A 321 15.61 -15.36 -3.10
CA PHE A 321 15.39 -13.99 -3.55
C PHE A 321 15.86 -13.00 -2.48
N THR A 322 16.38 -11.86 -2.90
CA THR A 322 16.63 -10.71 -2.05
C THR A 322 16.30 -9.43 -2.80
N ASP A 323 15.70 -8.46 -2.11
CA ASP A 323 15.36 -7.15 -2.69
C ASP A 323 15.61 -6.06 -1.67
N TYR A 324 15.99 -4.89 -2.17
CA TYR A 324 15.95 -3.64 -1.44
C TYR A 324 15.06 -2.67 -2.21
N SER A 325 14.08 -2.10 -1.53
CA SER A 325 13.20 -1.09 -2.10
C SER A 325 13.28 0.24 -1.34
N TYR A 326 13.14 1.33 -2.08
CA TYR A 326 13.03 2.68 -1.56
C TYR A 326 11.78 3.32 -2.15
N THR A 327 10.78 3.59 -1.31
CA THR A 327 9.49 4.16 -1.71
C THR A 327 9.33 5.55 -1.14
N THR A 328 8.93 6.52 -1.96
CA THR A 328 8.59 7.87 -1.49
C THR A 328 7.08 8.07 -1.51
N TYR A 329 6.46 8.17 -0.33
CA TYR A 329 5.06 8.53 -0.16
C TYR A 329 4.92 10.05 -0.06
N TYR A 330 3.90 10.60 -0.70
CA TYR A 330 3.57 12.02 -0.62
C TYR A 330 2.27 12.19 0.19
N THR A 331 2.31 12.98 1.25
CA THR A 331 1.15 13.29 2.11
C THR A 331 0.96 14.80 2.16
N GLY A 332 0.34 15.32 1.11
CA GLY A 332 0.20 16.77 0.95
C GLY A 332 1.48 17.45 0.45
N GLU A 333 2.09 18.29 1.27
CA GLU A 333 3.34 18.99 0.92
C GLU A 333 4.59 18.29 1.48
N GLU A 334 4.38 17.34 2.38
CA GLU A 334 5.44 16.51 2.97
C GLU A 334 5.61 15.22 2.16
N SER A 335 6.82 14.66 2.25
CA SER A 335 7.13 13.33 1.72
C SER A 335 7.80 12.48 2.77
N TYR A 336 7.47 11.19 2.78
CA TYR A 336 8.02 10.18 3.68
C TYR A 336 8.69 9.09 2.87
N GLN A 337 9.80 8.60 3.38
CA GLN A 337 10.55 7.51 2.77
C GLN A 337 10.27 6.21 3.50
N ASP A 338 10.08 5.14 2.75
CA ASP A 338 10.16 3.79 3.28
C ASP A 338 11.30 3.03 2.59
N HIS A 339 12.21 2.53 3.40
CA HIS A 339 13.22 1.55 3.03
C HIS A 339 12.72 0.16 3.41
N GLN A 340 12.70 -0.75 2.44
CA GLN A 340 12.34 -2.14 2.69
C GLN A 340 13.48 -3.06 2.30
N ILE A 341 13.71 -4.09 3.11
CA ILE A 341 14.66 -5.16 2.84
C ILE A 341 13.89 -6.46 2.93
N ALA A 342 13.93 -7.23 1.84
CA ALA A 342 13.23 -8.50 1.73
C ALA A 342 14.17 -9.64 1.38
N ALA A 343 13.86 -10.82 1.92
CA ALA A 343 14.50 -12.08 1.56
C ALA A 343 13.45 -13.18 1.51
N ALA A 344 13.46 -14.01 0.47
CA ALA A 344 12.47 -15.06 0.30
C ALA A 344 13.07 -16.34 -0.25
N THR A 345 12.32 -17.42 -0.09
CA THR A 345 12.63 -18.73 -0.67
C THR A 345 11.39 -19.29 -1.32
N GLN A 346 11.57 -19.86 -2.51
CA GLN A 346 10.57 -20.67 -3.19
C GLN A 346 11.07 -22.11 -3.29
N LEU A 347 10.20 -23.06 -2.94
CA LEU A 347 10.41 -24.49 -3.04
C LEU A 347 9.49 -25.06 -4.12
N THR A 348 10.07 -25.72 -5.12
CA THR A 348 9.37 -26.27 -6.30
C THR A 348 9.54 -27.78 -6.45
N TRP A 349 9.94 -28.49 -5.38
CA TRP A 349 10.11 -29.97 -5.40
C TRP A 349 8.88 -30.72 -5.93
N LEU A 350 7.68 -30.14 -5.74
CA LEU A 350 6.45 -30.53 -6.42
C LEU A 350 6.13 -29.39 -7.39
N SER A 351 6.42 -29.56 -8.67
CA SER A 351 6.19 -28.52 -9.68
C SER A 351 4.74 -28.05 -9.76
N PHE A 352 3.78 -28.92 -9.40
CA PHE A 352 2.35 -28.58 -9.33
C PHE A 352 1.93 -27.89 -8.02
N LEU A 353 2.79 -27.86 -6.99
CA LEU A 353 2.51 -27.27 -5.68
C LEU A 353 3.71 -26.47 -5.13
N PRO A 354 4.10 -25.35 -5.76
CA PRO A 354 5.17 -24.51 -5.24
C PRO A 354 4.82 -23.95 -3.86
N LEU A 355 5.79 -23.95 -2.95
CA LEU A 355 5.67 -23.38 -1.61
C LEU A 355 6.60 -22.19 -1.47
N ARG A 356 6.16 -21.15 -0.78
CA ARG A 356 6.87 -19.88 -0.66
C ARG A 356 6.85 -19.39 0.77
N THR A 357 7.94 -18.76 1.17
CA THR A 357 8.00 -17.99 2.39
C THR A 357 9.01 -16.87 2.24
N GLY A 358 8.76 -15.76 2.92
CA GLY A 358 9.68 -14.65 2.92
C GLY A 358 9.58 -13.80 4.16
N LEU A 359 10.60 -12.98 4.33
CA LEU A 359 10.78 -12.06 5.43
C LEU A 359 10.95 -10.67 4.82
N ASN A 360 10.26 -9.70 5.39
CA ASN A 360 10.34 -8.30 4.98
C ASN A 360 10.51 -7.42 6.22
N TYR A 361 11.27 -6.34 6.09
CA TYR A 361 11.35 -5.29 7.10
C TYR A 361 11.13 -3.95 6.45
N SER A 362 10.17 -3.18 6.97
CA SER A 362 9.87 -1.81 6.53
C SER A 362 10.24 -0.80 7.62
N THR A 363 10.98 0.24 7.23
CA THR A 363 11.33 1.33 8.14
C THR A 363 10.14 2.22 8.51
N LEU A 364 9.22 2.48 7.57
CA LEU A 364 8.08 3.35 7.80
C LEU A 364 7.00 2.66 8.62
N GLU A 365 6.75 1.38 8.35
CA GLU A 365 5.85 0.53 9.13
C GLU A 365 6.47 0.16 10.49
N ASN A 366 7.81 0.20 10.57
CA ASN A 366 8.59 -0.22 11.73
C ASN A 366 8.14 -1.62 12.19
N ASP A 367 8.07 -2.53 11.23
CA ASP A 367 7.59 -3.89 11.42
C ASP A 367 8.41 -4.91 10.62
N PHE A 368 8.37 -6.14 11.13
CA PHE A 368 8.97 -7.30 10.50
C PHE A 368 7.86 -8.28 10.10
N ASP A 369 7.75 -8.52 8.80
CA ASP A 369 6.66 -9.31 8.25
C ASP A 369 7.21 -10.69 7.86
N TRP A 370 6.53 -11.74 8.30
CA TRP A 370 6.76 -13.10 7.82
C TRP A 370 5.62 -13.53 6.91
N SER A 371 5.92 -13.80 5.64
CA SER A 371 4.94 -14.23 4.66
C SER A 371 5.03 -15.72 4.34
N ALA A 372 3.91 -16.27 3.86
CA ALA A 372 3.90 -17.55 3.17
C ALA A 372 2.90 -17.56 2.03
N GLY A 373 3.15 -18.44 1.06
CA GLY A 373 2.23 -18.69 -0.02
C GLY A 373 2.38 -20.08 -0.60
N LEU A 374 1.37 -20.46 -1.39
CA LEU A 374 1.35 -21.72 -2.13
C LEU A 374 0.75 -21.49 -3.51
N GLY A 375 1.26 -22.22 -4.50
CA GLY A 375 0.70 -22.31 -5.84
C GLY A 375 0.06 -23.67 -6.08
N LEU A 376 -0.89 -23.74 -6.99
CA LEU A 376 -1.48 -24.97 -7.52
C LEU A 376 -1.45 -24.91 -9.05
N TYR A 377 -0.50 -25.62 -9.68
CA TYR A 377 -0.22 -25.56 -11.11
C TYR A 377 -0.68 -26.84 -11.80
N LEU A 378 -1.83 -26.76 -12.47
CA LEU A 378 -2.49 -27.87 -13.15
C LEU A 378 -2.35 -27.70 -14.67
N GLY A 379 -1.10 -27.70 -15.14
CA GLY A 379 -0.77 -27.39 -16.53
C GLY A 379 -0.98 -25.90 -16.82
N PRO A 380 -1.79 -25.53 -17.84
CA PRO A 380 -2.05 -24.13 -18.17
C PRO A 380 -2.78 -23.36 -17.06
N LEU A 381 -3.54 -24.05 -16.22
CA LEU A 381 -4.29 -23.43 -15.14
C LEU A 381 -3.42 -23.35 -13.89
N GLN A 382 -3.20 -22.14 -13.40
CA GLN A 382 -2.43 -21.87 -12.20
C GLN A 382 -3.29 -21.07 -11.21
N ALA A 383 -3.17 -21.37 -9.92
CA ALA A 383 -3.74 -20.57 -8.85
C ALA A 383 -2.70 -20.34 -7.76
N ASP A 384 -2.63 -19.13 -7.23
CA ASP A 384 -1.69 -18.77 -6.16
C ASP A 384 -2.44 -18.13 -5.00
N LEU A 385 -2.08 -18.51 -3.77
CA LEU A 385 -2.55 -17.90 -2.54
C LEU A 385 -1.33 -17.39 -1.77
N GLY A 386 -1.40 -16.13 -1.31
CA GLY A 386 -0.36 -15.52 -0.50
C GLY A 386 -0.95 -14.79 0.70
N VAL A 387 -0.27 -14.88 1.83
CA VAL A 387 -0.57 -14.14 3.06
C VAL A 387 0.73 -13.58 3.62
N SER A 388 0.73 -12.30 3.97
CA SER A 388 1.81 -11.65 4.72
C SER A 388 1.41 -11.49 6.18
N ASP A 389 2.45 -11.43 7.01
CA ASP A 389 2.42 -11.27 8.45
C ASP A 389 1.71 -12.40 9.22
N LEU A 390 2.26 -13.59 9.05
CA LEU A 390 1.97 -14.78 9.84
C LEU A 390 2.38 -14.64 11.31
N THR A 391 3.13 -13.60 11.70
CA THR A 391 3.40 -13.33 13.13
C THR A 391 2.08 -13.09 13.89
N GLY A 392 1.02 -12.72 13.16
CA GLY A 392 -0.35 -12.60 13.63
C GLY A 392 -0.96 -13.84 14.24
N LEU A 393 -0.56 -15.01 13.76
CA LEU A 393 -0.98 -16.28 14.35
C LEU A 393 -0.44 -16.45 15.78
N PHE A 394 0.54 -15.64 16.17
CA PHE A 394 1.20 -15.65 17.48
C PHE A 394 1.02 -14.34 18.26
N ASN A 395 0.06 -13.47 17.87
CA ASN A 395 -0.21 -12.13 18.41
C ASN A 395 1.00 -11.17 18.34
N GLN A 396 1.08 -10.35 17.28
CA GLN A 396 2.00 -9.19 17.19
C GLN A 396 1.85 -8.31 15.94
N THR A 397 0.95 -8.65 15.00
CA THR A 397 0.87 -7.95 13.70
C THR A 397 0.59 -6.46 13.80
N LYS A 398 1.23 -5.67 12.92
CA LYS A 398 0.80 -4.29 12.64
C LYS A 398 0.30 -4.11 11.21
N ASP A 399 0.47 -5.12 10.35
CA ASP A 399 -0.13 -5.17 9.03
C ASP A 399 -0.96 -6.45 8.81
N LEU A 400 -1.66 -6.47 7.68
CA LEU A 400 -2.32 -7.64 7.14
C LEU A 400 -2.31 -7.49 5.63
N ARG A 401 -1.73 -8.47 4.94
CA ARG A 401 -1.80 -8.58 3.48
C ARG A 401 -2.24 -9.97 3.08
N SER A 402 -3.14 -10.05 2.12
CA SER A 402 -3.54 -11.33 1.52
C SER A 402 -3.87 -11.13 0.05
N GLY A 403 -3.65 -12.17 -0.73
CA GLY A 403 -4.15 -12.19 -2.10
C GLY A 403 -4.34 -13.58 -2.65
N LEU A 404 -5.15 -13.63 -3.69
CA LEU A 404 -5.50 -14.83 -4.44
C LEU A 404 -5.41 -14.50 -5.91
N THR A 405 -4.74 -15.34 -6.69
CA THR A 405 -4.55 -15.17 -8.14
C THR A 405 -4.93 -16.44 -8.87
N PHE A 406 -5.53 -16.30 -10.04
CA PHE A 406 -5.84 -17.32 -11.02
C PHE A 406 -5.23 -16.90 -12.34
N LYS A 407 -4.54 -17.82 -13.01
CA LYS A 407 -3.79 -17.55 -14.22
C LYS A 407 -3.98 -18.68 -15.22
N ILE A 408 -4.05 -18.30 -16.49
CA ILE A 408 -3.94 -19.22 -17.62
C ILE A 408 -2.67 -18.86 -18.39
N GLU A 409 -1.77 -19.82 -18.58
CA GLU A 409 -0.44 -19.60 -19.17
C GLU A 409 -0.09 -20.72 -20.18
N PHE A 410 0.48 -20.36 -21.33
CA PHE A 410 0.85 -21.27 -22.43
C PHE A 410 2.20 -20.95 -23.08
#